data_AF-A0A7S3KVI8-F1
#
_entry.id   AF-A0A7S3KVI8-F1
#
_cell.length_a   1.000
_cell.length_b   1.000
_cell.length_c   1.000
_cell.angle_alpha   90.00
_cell.angle_beta   90.00
_cell.angle_gamma   90.00
#
_symmetry.space_group_name_H-M   'P 1'
#
loop_
_entity.id
_entity.type
_entity.pdbx_description
1 polymer ?
#
loop_
_entity_poly.entity_id
_entity_poly.type
_entity_poly.pdbx_seq_one_letter_code
_entity_poly.pdbx_strand_id
1 'polypeptide(L)'
;MFSFFMCAILFAITAGIFDTAEPGFIMLLFFLSAFFGSFGSNVTTYVMAAETYPTELRSTCHGISAFAGKVGALFATIVFGYVEPATIFTITAVTSLLGFVFTFIFSCDLTHVSLVEHDAQLELFLADTPEKYKGVLNKREHLSNFEIWTGRHGEYDELWASKFVEEETRMAEKEVIPSESAQ
;
A
#
# COMPACT_ATOMS: atom_id res chain seq x y z
N MET A 1 -0.97 9.34 -4.43
CA MET A 1 0.21 9.88 -5.17
C MET A 1 0.21 11.41 -5.27
N PHE A 2 -0.87 12.04 -5.76
CA PHE A 2 -0.97 13.50 -5.95
C PHE A 2 -0.54 14.33 -4.73
N SER A 3 -0.96 13.94 -3.52
CA SER A 3 -0.64 14.69 -2.31
C SER A 3 0.85 14.71 -1.95
N PHE A 4 1.59 13.60 -2.14
CA PHE A 4 3.04 13.59 -1.88
C PHE A 4 3.78 14.53 -2.84
N PHE A 5 3.35 14.57 -4.11
CA PHE A 5 3.92 15.48 -5.10
C PHE A 5 3.63 16.94 -4.76
N MET A 6 2.39 17.26 -4.37
CA MET A 6 2.00 18.61 -3.95
C MET A 6 2.74 19.05 -2.69
N CYS A 7 2.86 18.19 -1.68
CA CYS A 7 3.64 18.47 -0.49
C CYS A 7 5.12 18.72 -0.82
N ALA A 8 5.72 17.93 -1.73
CA ALA A 8 7.10 18.13 -2.15
C ALA A 8 7.33 19.51 -2.79
N ILE A 9 6.42 19.93 -3.68
CA ILE A 9 6.48 21.26 -4.31
C ILE A 9 6.30 22.37 -3.27
N LEU A 10 5.27 22.27 -2.43
CA LEU A 10 4.97 23.31 -1.45
C LEU A 10 6.11 23.49 -0.45
N PHE A 11 6.66 22.39 0.10
CA PHE A 11 7.79 22.48 1.01
C PHE A 11 9.08 22.95 0.33
N ALA A 12 9.31 22.59 -0.94
CA ALA A 12 10.45 23.10 -1.71
C ALA A 12 10.35 24.62 -1.93
N ILE A 13 9.15 25.13 -2.26
CA ILE A 13 8.90 26.56 -2.39
C ILE A 13 9.10 27.25 -1.05
N THR A 14 8.51 26.72 0.04
CA THR A 14 8.66 27.29 1.39
C THR A 14 10.11 27.34 1.82
N ALA A 15 10.90 26.30 1.55
CA ALA A 15 12.33 26.27 1.84
C ALA A 15 13.11 27.36 1.08
N GLY A 16 12.80 27.55 -0.22
CA GLY A 16 13.52 28.52 -1.06
C GLY A 16 13.21 29.99 -0.75
N ILE A 17 12.03 30.29 -0.19
CA ILE A 17 11.62 31.67 0.14
C ILE A 17 11.66 31.97 1.64
N PHE A 18 12.03 31.01 2.48
CA PHE A 18 11.90 31.08 3.94
C PHE A 18 12.52 32.35 4.54
N ASP A 19 13.71 32.74 4.07
CA ASP A 19 14.44 33.90 4.62
C ASP A 19 13.99 35.26 4.04
N THR A 20 13.17 35.24 2.99
CA THR A 20 12.80 36.45 2.22
C THR A 20 11.33 36.81 2.31
N ALA A 21 10.47 35.84 2.62
CA ALA A 21 9.03 36.00 2.61
C ALA A 21 8.48 36.53 3.94
N GLU A 22 7.32 37.20 3.87
CA GLU A 22 6.59 37.62 5.06
C GLU A 22 6.11 36.38 5.87
N PRO A 23 6.18 36.41 7.21
CA PRO A 23 5.76 35.28 8.04
C PRO A 23 4.34 34.79 7.76
N GLY A 24 3.42 35.69 7.41
CA GLY A 24 2.04 35.32 7.05
C GLY A 24 1.95 34.43 5.80
N PHE A 25 2.81 34.68 4.80
CA PHE A 25 2.85 33.87 3.58
C PHE A 25 3.46 32.48 3.83
N ILE A 26 4.51 32.41 4.66
CA ILE A 26 5.11 31.13 5.08
C ILE A 26 4.08 30.28 5.83
N MET A 27 3.31 30.88 6.75
CA MET A 27 2.24 30.20 7.47
C MET A 27 1.17 29.67 6.53
N LEU A 28 0.74 30.46 5.53
CA LEU A 28 -0.23 30.01 4.53
C LEU A 28 0.27 28.77 3.78
N LEU A 29 1.51 28.79 3.30
CA LEU A 29 2.11 27.64 2.60
C LEU A 29 2.24 26.41 3.51
N PHE A 30 2.59 26.61 4.77
CA PHE A 30 2.67 25.54 5.76
C PHE A 30 1.29 24.90 6.00
N PHE A 31 0.25 25.70 6.23
CA PHE A 31 -1.11 25.18 6.44
C PHE A 31 -1.67 24.51 5.17
N LEU A 32 -1.36 25.06 3.99
CA LEU A 32 -1.74 24.44 2.72
C LEU A 32 -1.05 23.07 2.54
N SER A 33 0.22 22.97 2.92
CA SER A 33 0.95 21.69 2.92
C SER A 33 0.36 20.70 3.91
N ALA A 34 0.01 21.15 5.12
CA ALA A 34 -0.64 20.32 6.13
C ALA A 34 -2.02 19.83 5.69
N PHE A 35 -2.77 20.66 4.94
CA PHE A 35 -4.04 20.27 4.32
C PHE A 35 -3.84 19.14 3.31
N PHE A 36 -2.94 19.28 2.33
CA PHE A 36 -2.70 18.23 1.34
C PHE A 36 -2.13 16.95 1.97
N GLY A 37 -1.29 17.11 2.99
CA GLY A 37 -0.73 16.01 3.77
C GLY A 37 -1.82 15.17 4.45
N SER A 38 -2.81 15.84 5.04
CA SER A 38 -3.92 15.18 5.75
C SER A 38 -5.00 14.66 4.80
N PHE A 39 -5.30 15.40 3.72
CA PHE A 39 -6.33 15.05 2.75
C PHE A 39 -5.99 13.80 1.93
N GLY A 40 -4.70 13.60 1.58
CA GLY A 40 -4.31 12.44 0.77
C GLY A 40 -3.31 11.52 1.45
N SER A 41 -2.06 11.95 1.64
CA SER A 41 -1.00 11.02 2.07
C SER A 41 -1.30 10.31 3.38
N ASN A 42 -1.85 11.01 4.37
CA ASN A 42 -2.17 10.41 5.67
C ASN A 42 -3.28 9.35 5.53
N VAL A 43 -4.41 9.72 4.91
CA VAL A 43 -5.53 8.80 4.69
C VAL A 43 -5.12 7.61 3.81
N THR A 44 -4.44 7.82 2.69
CA THR A 44 -4.03 6.76 1.78
C THR A 44 -3.11 5.75 2.46
N THR A 45 -2.11 6.20 3.25
CA THR A 45 -1.22 5.26 3.94
C THR A 45 -1.94 4.39 4.97
N TYR A 46 -2.96 4.94 5.64
CA TYR A 46 -3.78 4.21 6.60
C TYR A 46 -4.72 3.21 5.91
N VAL A 47 -5.43 3.65 4.86
CA VAL A 47 -6.38 2.83 4.10
C VAL A 47 -5.67 1.70 3.37
N MET A 48 -4.54 1.99 2.70
CA MET A 48 -3.81 0.99 1.93
C MET A 48 -3.26 -0.13 2.85
N ALA A 49 -2.86 0.20 4.07
CA ALA A 49 -2.50 -0.80 5.09
C ALA A 49 -3.68 -1.63 5.59
N ALA A 50 -4.94 -1.23 5.37
CA ALA A 50 -6.11 -2.02 5.72
C ALA A 50 -6.55 -2.93 4.56
N GLU A 51 -6.38 -2.48 3.32
CA GLU A 51 -6.79 -3.19 2.10
C GLU A 51 -5.79 -4.27 1.68
N THR A 52 -4.49 -4.06 1.90
CA THR A 52 -3.44 -4.97 1.38
C THR A 52 -3.28 -6.25 2.20
N TYR A 53 -3.73 -6.28 3.46
CA TYR A 53 -3.50 -7.43 4.34
C TYR A 53 -4.71 -8.37 4.42
N PRO A 54 -4.46 -9.70 4.39
CA PRO A 54 -5.51 -10.71 4.58
C PRO A 54 -6.12 -10.57 5.97
N THR A 55 -7.39 -10.93 6.10
CA THR A 55 -8.24 -10.69 7.26
C THR A 55 -7.65 -11.28 8.54
N GLU A 56 -7.09 -12.49 8.47
CA GLU A 56 -6.50 -13.18 9.63
C GLU A 56 -5.28 -12.46 10.21
N LEU A 57 -4.45 -11.87 9.36
CA LEU A 57 -3.20 -11.20 9.75
C LEU A 57 -3.32 -9.68 9.80
N ARG A 58 -4.47 -9.13 9.37
CA ARG A 58 -4.67 -7.68 9.19
C ARG A 58 -4.33 -6.90 10.44
N SER A 59 -4.82 -7.31 11.61
CA SER A 59 -4.59 -6.55 12.85
C SER A 59 -3.10 -6.43 13.20
N THR A 60 -2.35 -7.53 13.08
CA THR A 60 -0.91 -7.56 13.37
C THR A 60 -0.12 -6.76 12.34
N CYS A 61 -0.33 -7.01 11.05
CA CYS A 61 0.37 -6.32 9.98
C CYS A 61 0.06 -4.82 9.96
N HIS A 62 -1.20 -4.44 10.15
CA HIS A 62 -1.61 -3.05 10.27
C HIS A 62 -0.98 -2.39 11.50
N GLY A 63 -0.90 -3.10 12.63
CA GLY A 63 -0.22 -2.64 13.84
C GLY A 63 1.27 -2.38 13.62
N ILE A 64 1.97 -3.27 12.92
CA ILE A 64 3.39 -3.11 12.56
C ILE A 64 3.57 -1.88 11.65
N SER A 65 2.71 -1.71 10.65
CA SER A 65 2.74 -0.55 9.76
C SER A 65 2.48 0.76 10.50
N ALA A 66 1.51 0.78 11.42
CA ALA A 66 1.26 1.93 12.28
C ALA A 66 2.44 2.24 13.22
N PHE A 67 3.10 1.21 13.75
CA PHE A 67 4.30 1.36 14.56
C PHE A 67 5.45 1.96 13.75
N ALA A 68 5.70 1.49 12.53
CA ALA A 68 6.72 2.04 11.64
C ALA A 68 6.50 3.55 11.36
N GLY A 69 5.25 3.95 11.11
CA GLY A 69 4.88 5.36 10.95
C GLY A 69 5.18 6.20 12.19
N LYS A 70 4.89 5.68 13.38
CA LYS A 70 5.20 6.36 14.66
C LYS A 70 6.69 6.47 14.93
N VAL A 71 7.47 5.42 14.61
CA VAL A 71 8.94 5.46 14.73
C VAL A 71 9.52 6.54 13.81
N GLY A 72 9.02 6.65 12.57
CA GLY A 72 9.40 7.71 11.64
C GLY A 72 9.10 9.12 12.19
N ALA A 73 7.91 9.31 12.76
CA ALA A 73 7.52 10.59 13.37
C ALA A 73 8.39 10.95 14.59
N LEU A 74 8.72 9.97 15.44
CA LEU A 74 9.63 10.16 16.57
C LEU A 74 11.02 10.58 16.07
N PHE A 75 11.56 9.88 15.07
CA PHE A 75 12.86 10.22 14.48
C PHE A 75 12.87 11.64 13.90
N ALA A 76 11.85 12.02 13.14
CA ALA A 76 11.72 13.37 12.60
C ALA A 76 11.67 14.43 13.71
N THR A 77 10.91 14.18 14.78
CA THR A 77 10.80 15.11 15.92
C THR A 77 12.15 15.33 16.60
N ILE A 78 12.94 14.26 16.80
CA ILE A 78 14.28 14.36 17.38
C ILE A 78 15.19 15.17 16.45
N VAL A 79 15.24 14.83 15.16
CA VAL A 79 16.11 15.51 14.18
C VAL A 79 15.75 16.99 14.06
N PHE A 80 14.46 17.33 13.97
CA PHE A 80 13.97 18.70 13.84
C PHE A 80 14.32 19.57 15.05
N GLY A 81 14.57 18.98 16.22
CA GLY A 81 15.06 19.70 17.40
C GLY A 81 16.51 20.19 17.29
N TYR A 82 17.30 19.68 16.33
CA TYR A 82 18.72 20.01 16.17
C TYR A 82 19.05 20.78 14.89
N VAL A 83 18.05 21.11 14.06
CA VAL A 83 18.25 21.77 12.76
C VAL A 83 17.48 23.08 12.65
N GLU A 84 17.92 23.96 11.77
CA GLU A 84 17.27 25.24 11.51
C GLU A 84 15.95 25.06 10.73
N PRO A 85 14.95 25.94 10.91
CA PRO A 85 13.65 25.83 10.25
C PRO A 85 13.70 25.72 8.73
N ALA A 86 14.57 26.49 8.05
CA ALA A 86 14.75 26.41 6.60
C ALA A 86 15.22 25.01 6.15
N THR A 87 16.10 24.39 6.95
CA THR A 87 16.57 23.02 6.71
C THR A 87 15.46 22.00 6.94
N ILE A 88 14.58 22.20 7.94
CA ILE A 88 13.41 21.33 8.18
C ILE A 88 12.51 21.28 6.94
N PHE A 89 12.21 22.43 6.33
CA PHE A 89 11.41 22.48 5.10
C PHE A 89 12.10 21.76 3.94
N THR A 90 13.42 21.91 3.80
CA THR A 90 14.20 21.22 2.77
C THR A 90 14.18 19.70 2.97
N ILE A 91 14.41 19.22 4.19
CA ILE A 91 14.37 17.79 4.54
C ILE A 91 12.97 17.22 4.26
N THR A 92 11.92 17.96 4.63
CA THR A 92 10.53 17.54 4.42
C THR A 92 10.15 17.51 2.94
N ALA A 93 10.67 18.45 2.13
CA ALA A 93 10.49 18.46 0.68
C ALA A 93 11.13 17.22 0.02
N VAL A 94 12.40 16.93 0.38
CA VAL A 94 13.12 15.75 -0.12
C VAL A 94 12.42 14.46 0.32
N THR A 95 12.01 14.37 1.58
CA THR A 95 11.32 13.19 2.12
C THR A 95 9.96 12.99 1.42
N SER A 96 9.23 14.07 1.13
CA SER A 96 7.97 14.00 0.38
C SER A 96 8.17 13.54 -1.06
N LEU A 97 9.27 13.97 -1.70
CA LEU A 97 9.64 13.51 -3.04
C LEU A 97 10.02 12.03 -3.06
N LEU A 98 10.81 11.58 -2.07
CA LEU A 98 11.12 10.17 -1.89
C LEU A 98 9.86 9.34 -1.63
N GLY A 99 8.93 9.84 -0.81
CA GLY A 99 7.63 9.22 -0.56
C GLY A 99 6.79 9.12 -1.83
N PHE A 100 6.80 10.15 -2.69
CA PHE A 100 6.16 10.11 -4.00
C PHE A 100 6.76 9.02 -4.89
N VAL A 101 8.10 8.95 -5.01
CA VAL A 101 8.78 7.92 -5.82
C VAL A 101 8.49 6.52 -5.28
N PHE A 102 8.55 6.33 -3.97
CA PHE A 102 8.28 5.04 -3.34
C PHE A 102 6.83 4.60 -3.58
N THR A 103 5.88 5.52 -3.40
CA THR A 103 4.46 5.26 -3.68
C THR A 103 4.24 4.97 -5.16
N PHE A 104 4.93 5.69 -6.06
CA PHE A 104 4.80 5.45 -7.50
C PHE A 104 5.29 4.05 -7.91
N ILE A 105 6.33 3.53 -7.25
CA ILE A 105 6.89 2.21 -7.57
C ILE A 105 6.07 1.08 -6.94
N PHE A 106 5.74 1.20 -5.65
CA PHE A 106 5.20 0.09 -4.85
C PHE A 106 3.71 0.15 -4.56
N SER A 107 3.03 1.27 -4.81
CA SER A 107 1.59 1.34 -4.53
C SER A 107 0.82 0.50 -5.54
N CYS A 108 -0.01 -0.39 -5.02
CA CYS A 108 -1.09 -1.05 -5.74
C CYS A 108 -2.39 -0.25 -5.58
N ASP A 109 -3.29 -0.36 -6.55
CA ASP A 109 -4.67 0.13 -6.40
C ASP A 109 -5.56 -1.08 -6.12
N LEU A 110 -6.05 -1.20 -4.89
CA LEU A 110 -6.92 -2.31 -4.46
C LEU A 110 -8.40 -1.89 -4.41
N THR A 111 -8.74 -0.74 -5.01
CA THR A 111 -10.12 -0.26 -5.04
C THR A 111 -11.00 -1.31 -5.73
N HIS A 112 -12.09 -1.71 -5.07
CA HIS A 112 -13.05 -2.74 -5.50
C HIS A 112 -12.57 -4.20 -5.41
N VAL A 113 -11.37 -4.47 -4.88
CA VAL A 113 -10.94 -5.85 -4.59
C VAL A 113 -11.51 -6.28 -3.25
N SER A 114 -12.16 -7.45 -3.22
CA SER A 114 -12.69 -8.00 -1.97
C SER A 114 -11.57 -8.64 -1.14
N LEU A 115 -11.68 -8.54 0.18
CA LEU A 115 -10.69 -9.12 1.11
C LEU A 115 -10.62 -10.65 1.02
N VAL A 116 -11.68 -11.29 0.54
CA VAL A 116 -11.74 -12.75 0.31
C VAL A 116 -10.65 -13.19 -0.66
N GLU A 117 -10.29 -12.35 -1.63
CA GLU A 117 -9.23 -12.67 -2.58
C GLU A 117 -7.83 -12.71 -1.93
N HIS A 118 -7.58 -11.82 -0.95
CA HIS A 118 -6.36 -11.87 -0.16
C HIS A 118 -6.33 -13.10 0.76
N ASP A 119 -7.48 -13.47 1.32
CA ASP A 119 -7.60 -14.66 2.18
C ASP A 119 -7.39 -15.95 1.35
N ALA A 120 -7.98 -16.04 0.16
CA ALA A 120 -7.76 -17.17 -0.76
C ALA A 120 -6.29 -17.29 -1.22
N GLN A 121 -5.63 -16.16 -1.48
CA GLN A 121 -4.20 -16.16 -1.80
C GLN A 121 -3.36 -16.65 -0.59
N LEU A 122 -3.72 -16.22 0.63
CA LEU A 122 -3.06 -16.67 1.85
C LEU A 122 -3.24 -18.18 2.07
N GLU A 123 -4.46 -18.71 1.88
CA GLU A 123 -4.73 -20.14 2.01
C GLU A 123 -3.89 -20.98 1.04
N LEU A 124 -3.80 -20.57 -0.23
CA LEU A 124 -2.99 -21.27 -1.23
C LEU A 124 -1.49 -21.16 -0.94
N PHE A 125 -1.05 -20.04 -0.38
CA PHE A 125 0.32 -19.87 0.08
C PHE A 125 0.64 -20.80 1.27
N LEU A 126 -0.28 -20.93 2.23
CA LEU A 126 -0.16 -21.86 3.36
C LEU A 126 -0.22 -23.33 2.93
N ALA A 127 -0.95 -23.62 1.83
CA ALA A 127 -1.02 -24.93 1.21
C ALA A 127 0.19 -25.26 0.31
N ASP A 128 1.25 -24.45 0.33
CA ASP A 128 2.47 -24.61 -0.49
C ASP A 128 2.20 -24.69 -2.00
N THR A 129 1.09 -24.09 -2.47
CA THR A 129 0.70 -24.04 -3.89
C THR A 129 0.27 -22.65 -4.36
N PRO A 130 1.11 -21.61 -4.16
CA PRO A 130 0.77 -20.22 -4.48
C PRO A 130 0.54 -19.98 -5.97
N GLU A 131 1.21 -20.71 -6.86
CA GLU A 131 1.01 -20.62 -8.31
C GLU A 131 -0.41 -20.98 -8.79
N LYS A 132 -1.19 -21.66 -7.94
CA LYS A 132 -2.58 -21.92 -8.29
C LYS A 132 -3.39 -20.64 -8.32
N TYR A 133 -3.11 -19.65 -7.47
CA TYR A 133 -3.92 -18.44 -7.40
C TYR A 133 -3.91 -17.65 -8.73
N LYS A 134 -5.08 -17.54 -9.39
CA LYS A 134 -5.28 -16.75 -10.63
C LYS A 134 -6.38 -15.69 -10.52
N GLY A 135 -6.70 -15.27 -9.31
CA GLY A 135 -7.80 -14.35 -9.02
C GLY A 135 -7.51 -12.88 -9.34
N VAL A 136 -8.42 -12.01 -8.92
CA VAL A 136 -8.48 -10.58 -9.31
C VAL A 136 -7.23 -9.80 -8.93
N LEU A 137 -6.49 -10.20 -7.90
CA LEU A 137 -5.23 -9.53 -7.52
C LEU A 137 -4.16 -9.56 -8.62
N ASN A 138 -4.18 -10.56 -9.51
CA ASN A 138 -3.22 -10.65 -10.62
C ASN A 138 -3.61 -9.78 -11.83
N LYS A 139 -4.74 -9.07 -11.79
CA LYS A 139 -5.18 -8.20 -12.86
C LYS A 139 -4.26 -6.97 -12.93
N ARG A 140 -3.87 -6.55 -14.13
CA ARG A 140 -2.97 -5.39 -14.35
C ARG A 140 -3.36 -4.09 -13.66
N GLU A 141 -4.65 -3.89 -13.39
CA GLU A 141 -5.18 -2.70 -12.70
C GLU A 141 -4.79 -2.67 -11.21
N HIS A 142 -4.60 -3.84 -10.59
CA HIS A 142 -4.32 -3.99 -9.16
C HIS A 142 -2.86 -4.28 -8.86
N LEU A 143 -2.04 -4.51 -9.89
CA LEU A 143 -0.60 -4.71 -9.75
C LEU A 143 0.12 -3.39 -9.52
N SER A 144 1.14 -3.41 -8.65
CA SER A 144 2.08 -2.29 -8.53
C SER A 144 2.92 -2.14 -9.80
N ASN A 145 3.43 -0.93 -10.03
CA ASN A 145 4.38 -0.68 -11.12
C ASN A 145 5.63 -1.55 -10.98
N PHE A 146 6.06 -1.84 -9.75
CA PHE A 146 7.16 -2.77 -9.48
C PHE A 146 6.90 -4.18 -10.00
N GLU A 147 5.72 -4.75 -9.72
CA GLU A 147 5.35 -6.09 -10.19
C GLU A 147 5.26 -6.15 -11.71
N ILE A 148 4.74 -5.09 -12.33
CA ILE A 148 4.64 -4.97 -13.79
C ILE A 148 6.04 -4.89 -14.41
N TRP A 149 6.95 -4.08 -13.86
CA TRP A 149 8.30 -3.91 -14.42
C TRP A 149 9.20 -5.12 -14.19
N THR A 150 9.02 -5.83 -13.07
CA THR A 150 9.81 -7.02 -12.75
C THR A 150 9.22 -8.30 -13.35
N GLY A 151 7.99 -8.26 -13.87
CA GLY A 151 7.29 -9.43 -14.39
C GLY A 151 6.95 -10.46 -13.31
N ARG A 152 6.99 -10.08 -12.03
CA ARG A 152 6.76 -10.98 -10.88
C ARG A 152 5.29 -10.95 -10.46
N HIS A 153 4.40 -11.19 -11.42
CA HIS A 153 2.96 -11.30 -11.17
C HIS A 153 2.45 -12.67 -11.64
N GLY A 154 1.40 -13.19 -10.99
CA GLY A 154 0.77 -14.44 -11.40
C GLY A 154 -0.03 -14.28 -12.70
N GLU A 155 -0.51 -15.40 -13.23
CA GLU A 155 -1.48 -15.40 -14.32
C GLU A 155 -2.87 -14.99 -13.80
N TYR A 156 -3.63 -14.24 -14.60
CA TYR A 156 -5.00 -13.86 -14.29
C TYR A 156 -5.97 -14.69 -15.13
N ASP A 157 -7.00 -15.26 -14.50
CA ASP A 157 -8.10 -15.97 -15.16
C ASP A 157 -9.44 -15.45 -14.61
N GLU A 158 -10.29 -14.92 -15.48
CA GLU A 158 -11.59 -14.35 -15.11
C GLU A 158 -12.55 -15.41 -14.52
N LEU A 159 -12.41 -16.67 -14.92
CA LEU A 159 -13.22 -17.79 -14.45
C LEU A 159 -12.48 -18.60 -13.36
N TRP A 160 -11.42 -18.04 -12.77
CA TRP A 160 -10.63 -18.65 -11.71
C TRP A 160 -11.51 -19.21 -10.58
N ALA A 161 -12.38 -18.36 -10.00
CA ALA A 161 -13.21 -18.76 -8.87
C ALA A 161 -14.16 -19.92 -9.21
N SER A 162 -14.79 -19.89 -10.39
CA SER A 162 -15.67 -20.99 -10.83
C SER A 162 -14.90 -22.29 -11.07
N LYS A 163 -13.73 -22.21 -11.71
CA LYS A 163 -12.89 -23.39 -11.99
C LYS A 163 -12.35 -24.00 -10.71
N PHE A 164 -11.98 -23.15 -9.74
CA PHE A 164 -11.50 -23.58 -8.44
C PHE A 164 -12.57 -24.36 -7.68
N VAL A 165 -13.79 -23.83 -7.60
CA VAL A 165 -14.94 -24.50 -6.94
C VAL A 165 -15.32 -25.80 -7.66
N GLU A 166 -15.32 -25.81 -8.99
CA GLU A 166 -15.61 -27.02 -9.77
C GLU A 166 -14.55 -28.11 -9.53
N GLU A 167 -13.28 -27.73 -9.46
CA GLU A 167 -12.19 -28.66 -9.19
C GLU A 167 -12.27 -29.24 -7.77
N GLU A 168 -12.52 -28.42 -6.75
CA GLU A 168 -12.74 -28.90 -5.37
C GLU A 168 -13.94 -29.84 -5.28
N THR A 169 -15.08 -29.46 -5.89
CA THR A 169 -16.30 -30.28 -5.89
C THR A 169 -16.03 -31.66 -6.52
N ARG A 170 -15.30 -31.69 -7.65
CA ARG A 170 -14.93 -32.93 -8.33
C ARG A 170 -14.00 -33.80 -7.50
N MET A 171 -13.07 -33.20 -6.74
CA MET A 171 -12.17 -33.95 -5.87
C MET A 171 -12.92 -34.54 -4.68
N ALA A 172 -13.83 -33.79 -4.06
CA ALA A 172 -14.69 -34.28 -3.00
C ALA A 172 -15.58 -35.45 -3.46
N GLU A 173 -16.17 -35.36 -4.65
CA GLU A 173 -16.98 -36.46 -5.22
C GLU A 173 -16.12 -37.72 -5.47
N LYS A 174 -14.90 -37.55 -5.96
CA LYS A 174 -13.94 -38.65 -6.15
C LYS A 174 -13.41 -39.25 -4.86
N GLU A 175 -13.53 -38.58 -3.71
CA GLU A 175 -13.10 -39.10 -2.41
C GLU A 175 -14.24 -39.85 -1.69
N VAL A 176 -15.50 -39.58 -2.05
CA VAL A 176 -16.70 -40.27 -1.53
C VAL A 176 -16.98 -41.60 -2.25
N ILE A 177 -16.77 -41.67 -3.57
CA ILE A 177 -17.06 -42.86 -4.39
C ILE A 177 -16.03 -44.04 -4.29
N PRO A 178 -14.75 -43.90 -3.86
CA PRO A 178 -13.81 -45.01 -3.78
C PRO A 178 -14.15 -46.07 -2.74
N SER A 179 -14.94 -45.75 -1.72
CA SER A 179 -15.27 -46.70 -0.63
C SER A 179 -16.49 -47.58 -0.91
N GLU A 180 -17.35 -47.25 -1.87
CA GLU A 180 -18.54 -48.05 -2.20
C GLU A 180 -18.32 -49.09 -3.30
N SER A 181 -17.18 -49.05 -4.01
CA SER A 181 -16.87 -50.00 -5.09
C SER A 181 -15.85 -51.09 -4.70
N ALA A 182 -15.47 -51.16 -3.42
CA ALA A 182 -14.51 -52.12 -2.87
C ALA A 182 -15.10 -53.07 -1.80
N GLN A 183 -16.42 -53.26 -1.78
CA GLN A 183 -17.12 -54.33 -1.04
C GLN A 183 -17.96 -55.15 -2.02
#